data_AF-A0AAU0YVI6-F1
#
_entry.id   AF-A0AAU0YVI6-F1
#
_cell.length_a   1.000
_cell.length_b   1.000
_cell.length_c   1.000
_cell.angle_alpha   90.00
_cell.angle_beta   90.00
_cell.angle_gamma   90.00
#
_symmetry.space_group_name_H-M   'P 1'
#
loop_
_entity.id
_entity.type
_entity.pdbx_description
1 polymer ?
#
loop_
_entity_poly.entity_id
_entity_poly.type
_entity_poly.pdbx_seq_one_letter_code
_entity_poly.pdbx_strand_id
1 'polypeptide(L)'
;MSQGRGGRVPGARWAVRAAVWALVLVAFALPLRHGLVATRAYVDGYWATANQKAENSEKAESSDTFVWKSPRGEAVHGIVHGLAEKGYYDEALEPGQTLGPLRIWVSASGSAHVDEAPPESAMVFGYGAALAVAGATAYVLWAVRRARDPR
;
A
#
# COMPACT_ATOMS: atom_id res chain seq x y z
N MET A 1 45.30 -14.17 44.34
CA MET A 1 45.45 -14.55 42.92
C MET A 1 44.14 -14.19 42.19
N SER A 2 44.10 -13.04 41.51
CA SER A 2 42.93 -12.59 40.76
C SER A 2 43.25 -12.74 39.27
N GLN A 3 42.65 -13.73 38.60
CA GLN A 3 42.73 -13.86 37.15
C GLN A 3 41.82 -12.81 36.51
N GLY A 4 42.43 -11.83 35.85
CA GLY A 4 41.73 -10.85 35.04
C GLY A 4 40.94 -11.53 33.93
N ARG A 5 39.61 -11.33 33.93
CA ARG A 5 38.75 -11.56 32.77
C ARG A 5 39.18 -10.60 31.66
N GLY A 6 40.06 -11.06 30.78
CA GLY A 6 40.33 -10.40 29.52
C GLY A 6 39.06 -10.38 28.68
N GLY A 7 38.36 -9.25 28.68
CA GLY A 7 37.27 -8.99 27.76
C GLY A 7 37.79 -9.10 26.33
N ARG A 8 37.42 -10.17 25.63
CA ARG A 8 37.75 -10.31 24.21
C ARG A 8 37.00 -9.22 23.46
N VAL A 9 37.74 -8.19 23.05
CA VAL A 9 37.25 -7.19 22.12
C VAL A 9 36.81 -7.95 20.86
N PRO A 10 35.57 -7.82 20.40
CA PRO A 10 35.12 -8.52 19.21
C PRO A 10 35.98 -8.05 18.02
N GLY A 11 36.70 -8.99 17.39
CA GLY A 11 37.56 -8.67 16.25
C GLY A 11 36.78 -8.08 15.08
N ALA A 12 37.46 -7.34 14.20
CA ALA A 12 36.86 -6.62 13.07
C ALA A 12 35.88 -7.46 12.21
N ARG A 13 36.12 -8.77 12.09
CA ARG A 13 35.23 -9.71 11.37
C ARG A 13 33.84 -9.84 11.99
N TRP A 14 33.72 -9.74 13.32
CA TRP A 14 32.43 -9.77 14.01
C TRP A 14 31.67 -8.47 13.78
N ALA A 15 32.36 -7.33 13.89
CA ALA A 15 31.75 -6.01 13.67
C ALA A 15 31.20 -5.87 12.24
N VAL A 16 31.95 -6.33 11.23
CA VAL A 16 31.48 -6.34 9.84
C VAL A 16 30.24 -7.22 9.66
N ARG A 17 30.21 -8.41 10.26
CA ARG A 17 29.02 -9.29 10.19
C ARG A 17 27.81 -8.68 10.85
N ALA A 18 27.98 -8.08 12.03
CA ALA A 18 26.92 -7.38 12.73
C ALA A 18 26.37 -6.21 11.90
N ALA A 19 27.25 -5.43 11.27
CA ALA A 19 26.86 -4.33 10.39
C ALA A 19 26.07 -4.82 9.16
N VAL A 20 26.51 -5.90 8.51
CA VAL A 20 25.78 -6.50 7.38
C VAL A 20 24.40 -6.97 7.80
N TRP A 21 24.29 -7.66 8.94
CA TRP A 21 22.98 -8.10 9.45
C TRP A 21 22.07 -6.92 9.82
N ALA A 22 22.63 -5.85 10.42
CA ALA A 22 21.87 -4.64 10.68
C ALA A 22 21.33 -4.00 9.39
N LEU A 23 22.14 -3.96 8.33
CA LEU A 23 21.70 -3.46 7.02
C LEU A 23 20.59 -4.34 6.42
N VAL A 24 20.71 -5.67 6.49
CA VAL A 24 19.67 -6.60 6.03
C VAL A 24 18.36 -6.38 6.80
N LEU A 25 18.43 -6.22 8.12
CA LEU A 25 17.26 -5.95 8.95
C LEU A 25 16.61 -4.61 8.58
N VAL A 26 17.38 -3.55 8.37
CA VAL A 26 16.85 -2.25 7.95
C VAL A 26 16.23 -2.33 6.55
N ALA A 27 16.90 -2.98 5.61
CA ALA A 27 16.41 -3.18 4.25
C ALA A 27 15.10 -3.99 4.20
N PHE A 28 14.89 -4.91 5.15
CA PHE A 28 13.64 -5.64 5.30
C PHE A 28 12.56 -4.82 6.04
N ALA A 29 12.92 -4.14 7.13
CA ALA A 29 11.97 -3.48 8.01
C ALA A 29 11.35 -2.22 7.40
N LEU A 30 12.10 -1.45 6.60
CA LEU A 30 11.59 -0.22 6.00
C LEU A 30 10.44 -0.47 5.00
N PRO A 31 10.59 -1.37 4.00
CA PRO A 31 9.48 -1.69 3.10
C PRO A 31 8.31 -2.37 3.81
N LEU A 32 8.58 -3.26 4.77
CA LEU A 32 7.52 -3.91 5.54
C LEU A 32 6.70 -2.87 6.32
N ARG A 33 7.35 -1.92 6.98
CA ARG A 33 6.66 -0.81 7.66
C ARG A 33 5.83 0.00 6.67
N HIS A 34 6.35 0.27 5.48
CA HIS A 34 5.61 1.00 4.45
C HIS A 34 4.34 0.24 4.02
N GLY A 35 4.45 -1.07 3.77
CA GLY A 35 3.31 -1.93 3.47
C GLY A 35 2.27 -1.95 4.58
N LEU A 36 2.70 -2.08 5.83
CA LEU A 36 1.81 -2.07 7.00
C LEU A 36 1.08 -0.73 7.19
N VAL A 37 1.76 0.41 6.99
CA VAL A 37 1.14 1.73 7.08
C VAL A 37 0.08 1.90 5.98
N ALA A 38 0.39 1.47 4.75
CA ALA A 38 -0.58 1.50 3.65
C ALA A 38 -1.78 0.58 3.95
N THR A 39 -1.56 -0.63 4.45
CA THR A 39 -2.64 -1.53 4.88
C THR A 39 -3.50 -0.91 5.96
N ARG A 40 -2.90 -0.19 6.91
CA ARG A 40 -3.68 0.50 7.95
C ARG A 40 -4.52 1.64 7.37
N ALA A 41 -3.95 2.48 6.50
CA ALA A 41 -4.70 3.54 5.83
C ALA A 41 -5.87 3.00 4.99
N TYR A 42 -5.72 1.79 4.46
CA TYR A 42 -6.78 1.07 3.77
C TYR A 42 -7.82 0.46 4.72
N VAL A 43 -7.42 -0.15 5.82
CA VAL A 43 -8.39 -0.65 6.82
C VAL A 43 -9.17 0.49 7.46
N ASP A 44 -8.54 1.65 7.61
CA ASP A 44 -9.14 2.88 8.14
C ASP A 44 -10.03 3.61 7.11
N GLY A 45 -10.12 3.10 5.87
CA GLY A 45 -11.06 3.58 4.86
C GLY A 45 -12.52 3.27 5.22
N TYR A 46 -13.45 3.80 4.43
CA TYR A 46 -14.88 3.61 4.67
C TYR A 46 -15.68 3.44 3.38
N TRP A 47 -16.78 2.70 3.47
CA TRP A 47 -17.74 2.59 2.38
C TRP A 47 -18.71 3.75 2.41
N ALA A 48 -19.02 4.30 1.23
CA ALA A 48 -20.00 5.36 1.06
C ALA A 48 -20.81 5.13 -0.21
N THR A 49 -21.94 5.83 -0.29
CA THR A 49 -22.73 5.94 -1.51
C THR A 49 -22.42 7.30 -2.14
N ALA A 50 -21.89 7.27 -3.36
CA ALA A 50 -21.61 8.44 -4.17
C ALA A 50 -22.74 8.66 -5.18
N ASN A 51 -23.10 9.91 -5.39
CA ASN A 51 -24.03 10.33 -6.44
C ASN A 51 -23.29 11.25 -7.41
N GLN A 52 -23.53 11.09 -8.70
CA GLN A 52 -23.01 12.04 -9.67
C GLN A 52 -23.65 13.40 -9.42
N LYS A 53 -22.85 14.46 -9.42
CA LYS A 53 -23.40 15.81 -9.21
C LYS A 53 -24.30 16.16 -10.41
N ALA A 54 -25.57 16.43 -10.14
CA ALA A 54 -26.46 16.96 -11.17
C ALA A 54 -25.91 18.32 -11.66
N GLU A 55 -25.65 18.38 -12.96
CA GLU A 55 -25.06 19.53 -13.64
C GLU A 55 -26.08 20.69 -13.72
N ASN A 56 -26.16 21.51 -12.66
CA ASN A 56 -26.98 22.73 -12.66
C ASN A 56 -26.12 23.99 -12.89
N SER A 57 -25.07 23.93 -13.69
CA SER A 57 -24.18 25.09 -13.89
C SER A 57 -23.59 25.13 -15.30
N GLU A 58 -23.87 26.23 -15.99
CA GLU A 58 -23.56 26.66 -17.37
C GLU A 58 -22.07 26.59 -17.82
N LYS A 59 -21.22 25.86 -17.11
CA LYS A 59 -19.82 25.59 -17.49
C LYS A 59 -19.49 24.14 -17.17
N ALA A 60 -19.71 23.30 -18.17
CA ALA A 60 -19.35 21.89 -18.20
C ALA A 60 -17.82 21.73 -18.18
N GLU A 61 -17.21 21.77 -16.99
CA GLU A 61 -15.86 21.25 -16.77
C GLU A 61 -15.95 20.09 -15.78
N SER A 62 -15.90 18.87 -16.34
CA SER A 62 -15.79 17.54 -15.72
C SER A 62 -17.09 16.91 -15.16
N SER A 63 -17.69 16.07 -16.00
CA SER A 63 -18.76 15.10 -15.67
C SER A 63 -18.36 14.02 -14.65
N ASP A 64 -17.13 14.05 -14.13
CA ASP A 64 -16.55 12.96 -13.32
C ASP A 64 -16.46 13.30 -11.82
N THR A 65 -17.10 14.39 -11.39
CA THR A 65 -17.15 14.75 -9.96
C THR A 65 -18.37 14.13 -9.30
N PHE A 66 -18.12 13.32 -8.27
CA PHE A 66 -19.13 12.68 -7.43
C PHE A 66 -19.22 13.35 -6.06
N VAL A 67 -20.38 13.18 -5.42
CA VAL A 67 -20.65 13.66 -4.07
C VAL A 67 -21.04 12.50 -3.18
N TRP A 68 -20.40 12.38 -2.02
CA TRP A 68 -20.72 11.38 -1.00
C TRP A 68 -20.66 11.98 0.40
N LYS A 69 -21.06 11.19 1.40
CA LYS A 69 -20.98 11.58 2.81
C LYS A 69 -19.78 10.96 3.48
N SER A 70 -19.01 11.75 4.22
CA SER A 70 -17.97 11.24 5.12
C SER A 70 -18.61 10.57 6.35
N PRO A 71 -17.86 9.77 7.13
CA PRO A 71 -18.36 9.20 8.38
C PRO A 71 -18.81 10.26 9.41
N ARG A 72 -18.36 11.51 9.23
CA ARG A 72 -18.75 12.66 10.05
C ARG A 72 -20.01 13.37 9.53
N GLY A 73 -20.61 12.91 8.44
CA GLY A 73 -21.81 13.48 7.83
C GLY A 73 -21.55 14.67 6.89
N GLU A 74 -20.28 15.00 6.64
CA GLU A 74 -19.89 16.09 5.74
C GLU A 74 -20.06 15.64 4.27
N ALA A 75 -20.48 16.55 3.39
CA ALA A 75 -20.49 16.29 1.96
C ALA A 75 -19.07 16.42 1.41
N VAL A 76 -18.56 15.36 0.79
CA VAL A 76 -17.26 15.30 0.14
C VAL A 76 -17.47 15.26 -1.35
N HIS A 77 -16.64 16.00 -2.08
CA HIS A 77 -16.65 16.06 -3.54
C HIS A 77 -15.32 15.52 -4.05
N GLY A 78 -15.35 14.66 -5.06
CA GLY A 78 -14.13 14.17 -5.67
C GLY A 78 -14.37 13.21 -6.82
N ILE A 79 -13.26 12.71 -7.35
CA ILE A 79 -13.24 11.79 -8.49
C ILE A 79 -13.32 10.36 -7.96
N VAL A 80 -14.09 9.52 -8.65
CA VAL A 80 -14.21 8.09 -8.35
C VAL A 80 -13.46 7.31 -9.41
N HIS A 81 -12.49 6.50 -8.99
CA HIS A 81 -11.66 5.68 -9.87
C HIS A 81 -12.30 4.33 -10.19
N GLY A 82 -11.98 3.76 -11.35
CA GLY A 82 -12.42 2.42 -11.78
C GLY A 82 -13.80 2.37 -12.47
N LEU A 83 -14.40 3.52 -12.77
CA LEU A 83 -15.71 3.61 -13.43
C LEU A 83 -15.70 3.00 -14.84
N ALA A 84 -14.72 3.37 -15.68
CA ALA A 84 -14.61 2.88 -17.06
C ALA A 84 -14.33 1.38 -17.11
N GLU A 85 -13.46 0.88 -16.24
CA GLU A 85 -13.10 -0.55 -16.16
C GLU A 85 -14.28 -1.44 -15.76
N LYS A 86 -15.24 -0.89 -15.00
CA LYS A 86 -16.45 -1.59 -14.58
C LYS A 86 -17.62 -1.40 -15.56
N GLY A 87 -17.40 -0.72 -16.70
CA GLY A 87 -18.40 -0.55 -17.75
C GLY A 87 -19.47 0.51 -17.43
N TYR A 88 -19.31 1.32 -16.38
CA TYR A 88 -20.26 2.40 -16.06
C TYR A 88 -20.35 3.46 -17.16
N TYR A 89 -19.29 3.62 -17.96
CA TYR A 89 -19.27 4.52 -19.11
C TYR A 89 -19.53 3.81 -20.47
N ASP A 90 -19.65 2.48 -20.48
CA ASP A 90 -19.91 1.70 -21.70
C ASP A 90 -21.41 1.63 -22.04
N GLU A 91 -22.28 1.84 -21.06
CA GLU A 91 -23.65 2.26 -21.34
C GLU A 91 -23.56 3.71 -21.83
N ALA A 92 -23.82 3.92 -23.12
CA ALA A 92 -23.90 5.25 -23.71
C ALA A 92 -25.01 6.03 -22.98
N LEU A 93 -24.65 6.69 -21.88
CA LEU A 93 -25.56 7.55 -21.13
C LEU A 93 -26.09 8.58 -22.13
N GLU A 94 -27.39 8.52 -22.37
CA GLU A 94 -28.04 9.52 -23.20
C GLU A 94 -27.76 10.91 -22.60
N PRO A 95 -27.64 11.97 -23.43
CA PRO A 95 -27.47 13.32 -22.93
C PRO A 95 -28.54 13.65 -21.87
N GLY A 96 -28.11 13.89 -20.63
CA GLY A 96 -28.99 14.16 -19.49
C GLY A 96 -29.25 12.97 -18.55
N GLN A 97 -28.71 11.78 -18.83
CA GLN A 97 -28.69 10.69 -17.84
C GLN A 97 -27.49 10.81 -16.90
N THR A 98 -27.78 10.67 -15.61
CA THR A 98 -26.77 10.59 -14.56
C THR A 98 -26.54 9.15 -14.16
N LEU A 99 -25.29 8.79 -13.87
CA LEU A 99 -24.97 7.58 -13.16
C LEU A 99 -25.76 7.52 -11.85
N GLY A 100 -26.41 6.37 -11.62
CA GLY A 100 -27.12 6.10 -10.38
C GLY A 100 -26.20 6.12 -9.15
N PRO A 101 -26.75 5.96 -7.94
CA PRO A 101 -25.95 5.90 -6.72
C PRO A 101 -24.93 4.76 -6.83
N LEU A 102 -23.65 5.11 -6.72
CA LEU A 102 -22.53 4.19 -6.76
C LEU A 102 -22.10 3.82 -5.34
N ARG A 103 -21.81 2.54 -5.12
CA ARG A 103 -21.14 2.11 -3.90
C ARG A 103 -19.64 2.26 -4.10
N ILE A 104 -19.03 3.09 -3.27
CA ILE A 104 -17.60 3.39 -3.33
C ILE A 104 -16.92 3.05 -2.02
N TRP A 105 -15.70 2.57 -2.11
CA TRP A 105 -14.77 2.53 -0.99
C TRP A 105 -13.87 3.77 -1.06
N VAL A 106 -13.71 4.46 0.07
CA VAL A 106 -12.89 5.67 0.20
C VAL A 106 -11.75 5.39 1.15
N SER A 107 -10.52 5.52 0.68
CA SER A 107 -9.32 5.40 1.50
C SER A 107 -9.24 6.53 2.53
N ALA A 108 -8.46 6.34 3.61
CA ALA A 108 -8.18 7.43 4.55
C ALA A 108 -7.46 8.63 3.90
N SER A 109 -6.78 8.43 2.76
CA SER A 109 -6.15 9.49 1.97
C SER A 109 -7.14 10.24 1.06
N GLY A 110 -8.40 9.80 0.96
CA GLY A 110 -9.45 10.44 0.18
C GLY A 110 -9.63 9.89 -1.24
N SER A 111 -8.92 8.82 -1.61
CA SER A 111 -9.09 8.15 -2.90
C SER A 111 -10.35 7.28 -2.89
N ALA A 112 -11.25 7.49 -3.86
CA ALA A 112 -12.50 6.75 -3.97
C ALA A 112 -12.45 5.73 -5.13
N HIS A 113 -12.91 4.51 -4.87
CA HIS A 113 -12.91 3.39 -5.82
C HIS A 113 -14.28 2.71 -5.84
N VAL A 114 -14.76 2.32 -7.03
CA VAL A 114 -16.08 1.66 -7.18
C VAL A 114 -16.00 0.19 -6.85
N ASP A 115 -16.93 -0.29 -6.01
CA ASP A 115 -17.23 -1.69 -5.69
C ASP A 115 -16.06 -2.59 -5.28
N GLU A 116 -14.87 -2.02 -5.19
CA GLU A 116 -13.64 -2.70 -4.89
C GLU A 116 -12.73 -1.73 -4.15
N ALA A 117 -12.07 -2.27 -3.14
CA ALA A 117 -10.99 -1.59 -2.46
C ALA A 117 -9.71 -2.21 -3.04
N PRO A 118 -9.11 -1.63 -4.10
CA PRO A 118 -7.96 -2.25 -4.72
C PRO A 118 -6.77 -2.22 -3.75
N PRO A 119 -5.87 -3.23 -3.82
CA PRO A 119 -4.62 -3.14 -3.09
C PRO A 119 -3.86 -1.89 -3.58
N GLU A 120 -3.60 -0.96 -2.65
CA GLU A 120 -2.85 0.24 -3.02
C GLU A 120 -1.44 -0.15 -3.47
N SER A 121 -0.92 0.54 -4.50
CA SER A 121 0.43 0.31 -5.03
C SER A 121 1.50 0.36 -3.93
N ALA A 122 1.29 1.18 -2.89
CA ALA A 122 2.13 1.27 -1.71
C ALA A 122 2.19 -0.04 -0.90
N MET A 123 1.08 -0.77 -0.78
CA MET A 123 1.06 -2.09 -0.13
C MET A 123 1.84 -3.12 -0.95
N VAL A 124 1.54 -3.19 -2.24
CA VAL A 124 2.18 -4.14 -3.16
C VAL A 124 3.69 -3.93 -3.16
N PHE A 125 4.13 -2.68 -3.24
CA PHE A 125 5.53 -2.33 -3.15
C PHE A 125 6.14 -2.71 -1.79
N GLY A 126 5.49 -2.35 -0.68
CA GLY A 126 6.00 -2.60 0.66
C GLY A 126 6.21 -4.08 0.96
N TYR A 127 5.17 -4.90 0.72
CA TYR A 127 5.25 -6.35 0.93
C TYR A 127 6.16 -7.03 -0.10
N GLY A 128 6.09 -6.63 -1.37
CA GLY A 128 6.93 -7.19 -2.44
C GLY A 128 8.42 -6.98 -2.19
N ALA A 129 8.82 -5.76 -1.82
CA ALA A 129 10.21 -5.45 -1.49
C ALA A 129 10.69 -6.18 -0.22
N ALA A 130 9.85 -6.28 0.82
CA ALA A 130 10.19 -7.04 2.01
C ALA A 130 10.40 -8.54 1.69
N LEU A 131 9.53 -9.13 0.86
CA LEU A 131 9.64 -10.52 0.43
C LEU A 131 10.90 -10.76 -0.42
N ALA A 132 11.27 -9.81 -1.29
CA ALA A 132 12.51 -9.89 -2.06
C ALA A 132 13.75 -9.94 -1.16
N VAL A 133 13.82 -9.09 -0.13
CA VAL A 133 14.94 -9.09 0.83
C VAL A 133 14.99 -10.39 1.63
N ALA A 134 13.84 -10.88 2.11
CA ALA A 134 13.75 -12.14 2.83
C ALA A 134 14.19 -13.33 1.96
N GLY A 135 13.72 -13.38 0.71
CA GLY A 135 14.08 -14.40 -0.27
C GLY A 135 15.57 -14.40 -0.61
N ALA A 136 16.14 -13.23 -0.89
CA ALA A 136 17.57 -13.09 -1.14
C ALA A 136 18.41 -13.54 0.07
N THR A 137 18.01 -13.15 1.28
CA THR A 137 18.69 -13.56 2.52
C THR A 137 18.64 -15.07 2.71
N ALA A 138 17.45 -15.68 2.54
CA ALA A 138 17.26 -17.13 2.64
C ALA A 138 18.12 -17.88 1.59
N TYR A 139 18.15 -17.38 0.35
CA TYR A 139 18.96 -17.94 -0.71
C TYR A 139 20.46 -17.90 -0.40
N VAL A 140 20.97 -16.76 0.08
CA VAL A 140 22.39 -16.63 0.48
C VAL A 140 22.74 -17.59 1.61
N LEU A 141 21.89 -17.69 2.64
CA LEU A 141 22.10 -18.63 3.74
C LEU A 141 22.10 -20.09 3.26
N TRP A 142 21.18 -20.43 2.36
CA TRP A 142 21.12 -21.75 1.73
C TRP A 142 22.38 -22.05 0.91
N ALA A 143 22.83 -21.10 0.07
CA ALA A 143 24.02 -21.26 -0.76
C ALA A 143 25.29 -21.42 0.10
N VAL A 144 25.42 -20.62 1.16
CA VAL A 144 26.54 -20.73 2.12
C VAL A 144 26.52 -22.07 2.85
N ARG A 145 25.34 -22.56 3.23
CA ARG A 145 25.20 -23.89 3.84
C ARG A 145 25.62 -24.99 2.85
N ARG A 146 25.13 -24.93 1.62
CA ARG A 146 25.45 -25.91 0.56
C ARG A 146 26.93 -25.93 0.21
N ALA A 147 27.60 -24.77 0.21
CA ALA A 147 29.04 -24.70 0.01
C ALA A 147 29.86 -25.32 1.15
N ARG A 148 29.30 -25.40 2.36
CA ARG A 148 29.96 -26.02 3.53
C ARG A 148 29.74 -27.52 3.62
N ASP A 149 28.61 -28.01 3.10
CA ASP A 149 28.24 -29.43 3.08
C ASP A 149 28.10 -29.95 1.64
N PRO A 150 29.19 -30.17 0.89
CA PRO A 150 29.15 -30.58 -0.53
C PRO A 150 28.81 -32.07 -0.75
N ARG A 151 28.10 -32.71 0.18
CA ARG A 151 27.76 -34.14 0.09
C ARG A 151 26.65 -34.42 -0.92
#